data_AF-A0A933F846-F1
#
_entry.id   AF-A0A933F846-F1
#
_cell.length_a   1.000
_cell.length_b   1.000
_cell.length_c   1.000
_cell.angle_alpha   90.00
_cell.angle_beta   90.00
_cell.angle_gamma   90.00
#
_symmetry.space_group_name_H-M   'P 1'
#
loop_
_entity.id
_entity.type
_entity.pdbx_description
1 polymer ?
#
loop_
_entity_poly.entity_id
_entity_poly.type
_entity_poly.pdbx_seq_one_letter_code
_entity_poly.pdbx_strand_id
1 'polypeptide(L)'
;MLIDNLSRNILKLLQDGLEPADLAEKLTVGRIIQADILQILPDGKARIQIQGQNLLARLSQNAVPGQTLTGRVEQPLPEPVLTVLSLSS
;
A
#
# COMPACT_ATOMS: atom_id res chain seq x y z
N MET A 1 29.78 16.68 3.28
CA MET A 1 29.42 15.25 3.44
C MET A 1 27.91 15.17 3.51
N LEU A 2 27.31 14.42 2.60
CA LEU A 2 25.92 14.53 2.17
C LEU A 2 25.13 13.28 2.61
N ILE A 3 25.00 13.04 3.92
CA ILE A 3 24.42 11.77 4.44
C ILE A 3 23.35 11.99 5.54
N ASP A 4 22.79 13.20 5.69
CA ASP A 4 21.96 13.52 6.86
C ASP A 4 20.44 13.61 6.64
N ASN A 5 19.93 13.41 5.42
CA ASN A 5 18.50 13.67 5.16
C ASN A 5 17.68 12.53 4.54
N LEU A 6 18.30 11.40 4.21
CA LEU A 6 17.59 10.23 3.67
C LEU A 6 17.09 9.28 4.77
N SER A 7 17.70 9.30 5.95
CA SER A 7 17.41 8.37 7.05
C SER A 7 16.09 8.65 7.75
N ARG A 8 15.62 9.92 7.77
CA ARG A 8 14.40 10.31 8.51
C ARG A 8 13.10 9.90 7.85
N ASN A 9 13.07 9.75 6.53
CA ASN A 9 11.87 9.27 5.83
C ASN A 9 11.72 7.74 5.91
N ILE A 10 12.83 7.01 6.02
CA ILE A 10 12.80 5.56 6.23
C ILE A 10 12.42 5.23 7.68
N LEU A 11 12.89 6.01 8.66
CA LEU A 11 12.58 5.77 10.08
C LEU A 11 11.10 5.97 10.44
N LYS A 12 10.35 6.77 9.68
CA LYS A 12 8.89 6.96 9.89
C LYS A 12 8.04 5.79 9.38
N LEU A 13 8.62 4.86 8.61
CA LEU A 13 7.95 3.64 8.16
C LEU A 13 8.09 2.49 9.19
N LEU A 14 8.93 2.65 10.22
CA LEU A 14 9.26 1.61 11.20
C LEU A 14 8.49 1.73 12.53
N GLN A 15 7.57 2.69 12.68
CA GLN A 15 6.86 2.92 13.95
C GLN A 15 5.55 2.11 14.10
N ASP A 16 5.11 1.41 13.06
CA ASP A 16 3.96 0.50 13.11
C ASP A 16 4.40 -0.92 12.72
N GLY A 17 5.08 -1.60 13.64
CA GLY A 17 4.99 -3.04 13.90
C GLY A 17 5.30 -4.08 12.81
N LEU A 18 5.66 -3.70 11.58
CA LEU A 18 6.05 -4.60 10.49
C LEU A 18 7.33 -4.08 9.85
N GLU A 19 8.30 -4.95 9.61
CA GLU A 19 9.52 -4.56 8.93
C GLU A 19 9.21 -4.32 7.43
N PRO A 20 9.90 -3.40 6.73
CA PRO A 20 9.70 -3.16 5.29
C PRO A 20 9.87 -4.44 4.45
N ALA A 21 10.61 -5.43 4.98
CA ALA A 21 10.77 -6.75 4.40
C ALA A 21 9.46 -7.57 4.37
N ASP A 22 8.66 -7.52 5.44
CA ASP A 22 7.36 -8.22 5.51
C ASP A 22 6.40 -7.70 4.45
N LEU A 23 6.44 -6.39 4.20
CA LEU A 23 5.59 -5.78 3.19
C LEU A 23 6.00 -6.19 1.77
N ALA A 24 7.30 -6.23 1.48
CA ALA A 24 7.80 -6.68 0.19
C ALA A 24 7.38 -8.13 -0.09
N GLU A 25 7.40 -8.99 0.93
CA GLU A 25 6.93 -10.36 0.82
C GLU A 25 5.41 -10.44 0.57
N LYS A 26 4.63 -9.57 1.23
CA LYS A 26 3.16 -9.48 1.08
C LYS A 26 2.74 -8.90 -0.27
N LEU A 27 3.51 -7.98 -0.82
CA LEU A 27 3.29 -7.39 -2.14
C LEU A 27 3.99 -8.19 -3.24
N THR A 28 3.92 -9.52 -3.19
CA THR A 28 4.43 -10.37 -4.28
C THR A 28 3.36 -10.49 -5.39
N VAL A 29 3.79 -10.44 -6.66
CA VAL A 29 2.90 -10.59 -7.82
C VAL A 29 2.04 -11.85 -7.69
N GLY A 30 0.74 -11.72 -8.00
CA GLY A 30 -0.26 -12.78 -7.92
C GLY A 30 -0.84 -13.01 -6.52
N ARG A 31 -0.25 -12.43 -5.46
CA ARG A 31 -0.77 -12.57 -4.09
C ARG A 31 -2.05 -11.78 -3.91
N ILE A 32 -3.00 -12.36 -3.18
CA ILE A 32 -4.22 -11.67 -2.75
C ILE A 32 -3.96 -11.05 -1.38
N ILE A 33 -4.29 -9.77 -1.26
CA ILE A 33 -4.15 -9.00 -0.03
C ILE A 33 -5.46 -8.31 0.32
N GLN A 34 -5.60 -7.98 1.59
CA GLN A 34 -6.67 -7.14 2.11
C GLN A 34 -6.06 -5.83 2.62
N ALA A 35 -6.68 -4.71 2.28
CA ALA A 35 -6.21 -3.38 2.63
C ALA A 35 -7.37 -2.44 2.90
N ASP A 36 -7.23 -1.53 3.86
CA ASP A 36 -8.23 -0.49 4.10
C ASP A 36 -7.91 0.75 3.28
N ILE A 37 -8.92 1.31 2.62
CA ILE A 37 -8.76 2.50 1.80
C ILE A 37 -8.90 3.71 2.69
N LEU A 38 -7.79 4.41 2.90
CA LEU A 38 -7.76 5.60 3.75
C LEU A 38 -8.12 6.86 2.96
N GLN A 39 -7.67 6.94 1.71
CA GLN A 39 -7.86 8.12 0.87
C GLN A 39 -7.74 7.76 -0.60
N ILE A 40 -8.56 8.39 -1.45
CA ILE A 40 -8.41 8.35 -2.90
C ILE A 40 -7.67 9.60 -3.35
N LEU A 41 -6.65 9.41 -4.20
CA LEU A 41 -5.84 10.46 -4.78
C LEU A 41 -6.21 10.66 -6.25
N PRO A 42 -5.85 11.80 -6.85
CA PRO A 42 -5.90 11.97 -8.29
C PRO A 42 -5.10 10.87 -9.02
N ASP A 43 -5.37 10.68 -10.31
CA ASP A 43 -4.66 9.74 -11.19
C ASP A 43 -4.82 8.24 -10.86
N GLY A 44 -5.93 7.88 -10.21
CA GLY A 44 -6.27 6.48 -9.90
C GLY A 44 -5.39 5.86 -8.80
N LYS A 45 -4.66 6.70 -8.04
CA LYS A 45 -3.90 6.28 -6.87
C LYS A 45 -4.79 6.30 -5.63
N ALA A 46 -4.50 5.44 -4.68
CA ALA A 46 -5.14 5.40 -3.39
C ALA A 46 -4.08 5.23 -2.30
N ARG A 47 -4.32 5.89 -1.16
CA ARG A 47 -3.61 5.59 0.07
C ARG A 47 -4.36 4.46 0.76
N ILE A 48 -3.71 3.31 0.86
CA ILE A 48 -4.26 2.11 1.49
C ILE A 48 -3.46 1.78 2.75
N GLN A 49 -4.08 1.08 3.69
CA GLN A 49 -3.43 0.53 4.86
C GLN A 49 -3.41 -1.00 4.78
N ILE A 50 -2.23 -1.60 4.89
CA ILE A 50 -2.05 -3.05 4.95
C ILE A 50 -1.43 -3.37 6.30
N GLN A 51 -2.17 -4.05 7.17
CA GLN A 51 -1.70 -4.48 8.50
C GLN A 51 -1.05 -3.35 9.32
N GLY A 52 -1.64 -2.15 9.30
CA GLY A 52 -1.10 -0.98 9.99
C GLY A 52 -0.17 -0.11 9.15
N GLN A 53 0.40 -0.61 8.05
CA GLN A 53 1.29 0.17 7.19
C GLN A 53 0.56 0.93 6.08
N ASN A 54 0.89 2.21 5.95
CA ASN A 54 0.29 3.10 4.95
C ASN A 54 1.08 3.11 3.65
N LEU A 55 0.40 2.87 2.53
CA LEU A 55 1.02 2.71 1.22
C LEU A 55 0.24 3.44 0.14
N LEU A 56 0.97 3.86 -0.90
CA LEU A 56 0.39 4.39 -2.11
C LEU A 56 0.32 3.26 -3.14
N ALA A 57 -0.89 2.92 -3.56
CA ALA A 57 -1.13 1.90 -4.58
C ALA A 57 -1.99 2.47 -5.70
N ARG A 58 -1.83 1.95 -6.92
CA ARG A 58 -2.78 2.20 -8.00
C ARG A 58 -3.82 1.09 -7.98
N LEU A 59 -5.09 1.46 -8.03
CA LEU A 59 -6.21 0.53 -8.05
C LEU A 59 -6.76 0.41 -9.47
N SER A 60 -7.11 -0.81 -9.90
CA SER A 60 -7.75 -1.02 -11.21
C SER A 60 -9.20 -0.52 -11.29
N GLN A 61 -9.81 -0.19 -10.15
CA GLN A 61 -11.20 0.22 -10.02
C GLN A 61 -11.35 1.38 -9.05
N ASN A 62 -12.40 2.17 -9.21
CA ASN A 62 -12.76 3.20 -8.24
C ASN A 62 -13.14 2.55 -6.92
N ALA A 63 -12.61 3.10 -5.84
CA ALA A 63 -12.97 2.74 -4.49
C ALA A 63 -13.22 4.02 -3.69
N VAL A 64 -13.80 3.92 -2.50
CA VAL A 64 -14.03 5.09 -1.64
C VAL A 64 -13.31 4.95 -0.30
N PRO A 65 -12.92 6.07 0.33
CA PRO A 65 -12.36 6.04 1.68
C PRO A 65 -13.30 5.36 2.66
N GLY A 66 -12.75 4.55 3.56
CA GLY A 66 -13.49 3.74 4.54
C GLY A 66 -13.85 2.34 4.06
N GLN A 67 -13.62 2.01 2.78
CA GLN A 67 -13.81 0.64 2.31
C GLN A 67 -12.62 -0.26 2.61
N THR A 68 -12.89 -1.53 2.82
CA THR A 68 -11.89 -2.59 2.79
C THR A 68 -11.83 -3.20 1.39
N LEU A 69 -10.63 -3.17 0.81
CA LEU A 69 -10.27 -3.74 -0.47
C LEU A 69 -9.75 -5.16 -0.28
N THR A 70 -10.25 -6.10 -1.07
CA THR A 70 -9.51 -7.33 -1.40
C THR A 70 -8.99 -7.21 -2.82
N GLY A 71 -7.67 -7.30 -2.99
CA GLY A 71 -7.02 -7.08 -4.29
C GLY A 71 -5.91 -8.06 -4.57
N ARG A 72 -5.67 -8.34 -5.85
CA ARG A 72 -4.51 -9.11 -6.31
C ARG A 72 -3.39 -8.16 -6.70
N VAL A 73 -2.19 -8.45 -6.25
CA VAL A 73 -0.98 -7.70 -6.61
C VAL A 73 -0.61 -8.03 -8.06
N GLU A 74 -0.66 -7.04 -8.94
CA GLU A 74 -0.17 -7.16 -10.32
C GLU A 74 1.27 -6.67 -10.43
N GLN A 75 1.61 -5.64 -9.66
CA GLN A 75 2.94 -5.08 -9.57
C GLN A 75 3.30 -4.83 -8.11
N PRO A 76 4.52 -5.20 -7.68
CA PRO A 76 5.00 -4.99 -6.31
C PRO A 76 5.50 -3.54 -6.14
N LEU A 77 6.27 -3.30 -5.08
CA LEU A 77 7.00 -2.04 -4.84
C LEU A 77 7.89 -1.62 -6.03
N PRO A 78 8.17 -0.31 -6.22
CA PRO A 78 7.89 0.82 -5.32
C PRO A 78 6.51 1.48 -5.49
N GLU A 79 5.82 1.25 -6.60
CA GLU A 79 4.45 1.72 -6.83
C GLU A 79 3.54 0.50 -7.10
N PRO A 80 3.00 -0.13 -6.04
CA PRO A 80 2.19 -1.34 -6.21
C PRO A 80 0.92 -1.06 -7.00
N VAL A 81 0.60 -2.00 -7.90
CA VAL A 81 -0.64 -1.99 -8.68
C VAL A 81 -1.49 -3.16 -8.22
N LEU A 82 -2.71 -2.87 -7.80
CA LEU A 82 -3.65 -3.86 -7.30
C LEU A 82 -4.86 -3.96 -8.23
N THR A 83 -5.12 -5.17 -8.71
CA THR A 83 -6.41 -5.49 -9.31
C THR A 83 -7.42 -5.66 -8.18
N VAL A 84 -8.42 -4.79 -8.13
CA VAL A 84 -9.51 -4.89 -7.16
C VAL A 84 -10.33 -6.14 -7.48
N LEU A 85 -10.48 -7.05 -6.51
CA LEU A 85 -11.34 -8.25 -6.63
C LEU A 85 -12.69 -8.03 -5.95
N SER A 86 -12.69 -7.40 -4.78
CA SER A 86 -13.89 -7.01 -4.05
C SER A 86 -13.67 -5.76 -3.19
N LEU A 87 -14.75 -5.03 -2.94
CA LEU A 87 -14.80 -3.89 -2.02
C LEU A 87 -15.93 -4.13 -1.02
N SER A 88 -15.66 -3.92 0.27
CA SER A 88 -16.64 -3.97 1.35
C SER A 88 -16.61 -2.66 2.15
N SER A 89 -17.72 -2.29 2.77
CA SER A 89 -17.87 -1.09 3.62
C SER A 89 -18.18 -1.49 5.06
#